data_AF-A0A2H1KMU2-F1
#
_entry.id   AF-A0A2H1KMU2-F1
#
_cell.length_a   1.000
_cell.length_b   1.000
_cell.length_c   1.000
_cell.angle_alpha   90.00
_cell.angle_beta   90.00
_cell.angle_gamma   90.00
#
_symmetry.space_group_name_H-M   'P 1'
#
loop_
_entity.id
_entity.type
_entity.pdbx_description
1 polymer ?
#
loop_
_entity_poly.entity_id
_entity_poly.type
_entity_poly.pdbx_seq_one_letter_code
_entity_poly.pdbx_strand_id
1 'polypeptide(L)'
;MADVQPFPFATLDELKARWPDFPLGADDYAETLLEDGSQFILDVCPSAVSASESSRRRVLCAVVKRRMDSEQSDLAGLASSSLTTGPFGESRTPANPDGDFFLKKSERRSLGEGQQKAFGVQIADTGGLDHRPWCSVTFGARCSCGANLTLEGPLWEA
;
A
#
# COMPACT_ATOMS: atom_id res chain seq x y z
N MET A 1 0.09 -5.21 15.37
CA MET A 1 0.03 -4.77 13.95
C MET A 1 -0.86 -3.54 13.89
N ALA A 2 -0.82 -2.72 12.84
CA ALA A 2 -1.73 -1.57 12.77
C ALA A 2 -3.15 -2.07 12.48
N ASP A 3 -4.11 -1.78 13.36
CA ASP A 3 -5.49 -2.22 13.19
C ASP A 3 -6.16 -1.45 12.05
N VAL A 4 -6.13 -2.04 10.84
CA VAL A 4 -6.72 -1.41 9.66
C VAL A 4 -8.22 -1.61 9.67
N GLN A 5 -8.98 -0.53 9.84
CA GLN A 5 -10.43 -0.55 9.75
C GLN A 5 -10.91 0.12 8.45
N PRO A 6 -12.03 -0.36 7.86
CA PRO A 6 -12.66 -1.67 8.13
C PRO A 6 -11.78 -2.84 7.67
N PHE A 7 -11.92 -3.99 8.34
CA PHE A 7 -11.42 -5.30 7.87
C PHE A 7 -12.61 -6.28 7.87
N PRO A 8 -12.85 -7.05 6.78
CA PRO A 8 -12.20 -6.97 5.46
C PRO A 8 -12.43 -5.62 4.74
N PHE A 9 -11.65 -5.32 3.69
CA PHE A 9 -11.73 -4.00 3.00
C PHE A 9 -12.99 -3.80 2.13
N ALA A 10 -13.83 -4.83 1.97
CA ALA A 10 -15.05 -4.79 1.19
C ALA A 10 -16.02 -5.82 1.74
N THR A 11 -17.33 -5.54 1.70
CA THR A 11 -18.36 -6.52 2.05
C THR A 11 -18.78 -7.35 0.83
N LEU A 12 -19.49 -8.46 1.08
CA LEU A 12 -20.02 -9.35 0.05
C LEU A 12 -21.05 -8.64 -0.86
N ASP A 13 -21.89 -7.77 -0.31
CA ASP A 13 -22.81 -6.91 -1.09
C ASP A 13 -22.05 -5.94 -2.01
N GLU A 14 -20.93 -5.39 -1.54
CA GLU A 14 -20.07 -4.50 -2.32
C GLU A 14 -19.29 -5.20 -3.43
N LEU A 15 -19.04 -6.51 -3.28
CA LEU A 15 -18.49 -7.37 -4.32
C LEU A 15 -19.57 -7.64 -5.38
N LYS A 16 -20.76 -8.09 -4.98
CA LYS A 16 -21.91 -8.34 -5.86
C LYS A 16 -22.33 -7.10 -6.65
N ALA A 17 -22.40 -5.94 -6.00
CA ALA A 17 -22.73 -4.67 -6.66
C ALA A 17 -21.72 -4.25 -7.76
N ARG A 18 -20.51 -4.83 -7.76
CA ARG A 18 -19.47 -4.62 -8.79
C ARG A 18 -19.34 -5.77 -9.78
N TRP A 19 -20.01 -6.89 -9.55
CA TRP A 19 -19.91 -8.09 -10.37
C TRP A 19 -21.31 -8.66 -10.65
N PRO A 20 -21.94 -8.29 -11.78
CA PRO A 20 -23.29 -8.75 -12.12
C PRO A 20 -23.35 -10.27 -12.36
N ASP A 21 -22.33 -10.85 -13.00
CA ASP A 21 -22.18 -12.29 -13.22
C ASP A 21 -21.56 -13.04 -12.03
N PHE A 22 -21.95 -12.71 -10.79
CA PHE A 22 -21.44 -13.41 -9.59
C PHE A 22 -22.02 -14.84 -9.53
N PRO A 23 -21.20 -15.89 -9.32
CA PRO A 23 -21.66 -17.27 -9.31
C PRO A 23 -22.61 -17.55 -8.13
N LEU A 24 -23.75 -18.17 -8.43
CA LEU A 24 -24.79 -18.49 -7.44
C LEU A 24 -24.31 -19.57 -6.46
N GLY A 25 -24.44 -19.32 -5.16
CA GLY A 25 -24.05 -20.26 -4.10
C GLY A 25 -22.54 -20.24 -3.76
N ALA A 26 -21.78 -19.28 -4.30
CA ALA A 26 -20.37 -19.07 -3.95
C ALA A 26 -20.19 -18.04 -2.80
N ASP A 27 -21.25 -17.77 -2.05
CA ASP A 27 -21.31 -16.70 -1.05
C ASP A 27 -20.28 -16.89 0.09
N ASP A 28 -20.36 -18.01 0.82
CA ASP A 28 -19.43 -18.36 1.92
C ASP A 28 -17.96 -18.41 1.45
N TYR A 29 -17.74 -18.89 0.21
CA TYR A 29 -16.43 -18.93 -0.41
C TYR A 29 -15.89 -17.53 -0.72
N ALA A 30 -16.73 -16.65 -1.27
CA ALA A 30 -16.36 -15.26 -1.54
C ALA A 30 -16.10 -14.48 -0.25
N GLU A 31 -16.82 -14.77 0.84
CA GLU A 31 -16.57 -14.16 2.16
C GLU A 31 -15.18 -14.56 2.69
N THR A 32 -14.85 -15.85 2.64
CA THR A 32 -13.51 -16.36 2.99
C THR A 32 -12.41 -15.70 2.15
N LEU A 33 -12.60 -15.60 0.82
CA LEU A 33 -11.64 -14.93 -0.07
C LEU A 33 -11.52 -13.41 0.16
N LEU A 34 -12.54 -12.74 0.71
CA LEU A 34 -12.46 -11.32 1.08
C LEU A 34 -11.58 -11.11 2.31
N GLU A 35 -11.61 -12.02 3.29
CA GLU A 35 -10.70 -12.02 4.44
C GLU A 35 -9.27 -12.32 4.02
N ASP A 36 -9.03 -13.46 3.35
CA ASP A 36 -7.71 -13.88 2.87
C ASP A 36 -7.10 -12.83 1.92
N GLY A 37 -7.89 -12.30 1.00
CA GLY A 37 -7.48 -11.25 0.06
C GLY A 37 -7.14 -9.93 0.76
N SER A 38 -7.82 -9.60 1.87
CA SER A 38 -7.50 -8.41 2.69
C SER A 38 -6.14 -8.57 3.37
N GLN A 39 -5.89 -9.74 3.95
CA GLN A 39 -4.62 -10.08 4.60
C GLN A 39 -3.46 -10.11 3.59
N PHE A 40 -3.64 -10.79 2.45
CA PHE A 40 -2.66 -10.82 1.35
C PHE A 40 -2.27 -9.43 0.85
N ILE A 41 -3.22 -8.50 0.73
CA ILE A 41 -2.93 -7.11 0.34
C ILE A 41 -2.05 -6.41 1.38
N LEU A 42 -2.23 -6.67 2.67
CA LEU A 42 -1.39 -6.09 3.74
C LEU A 42 0.02 -6.69 3.74
N ASP A 43 0.14 -8.00 3.54
CA ASP A 43 1.42 -8.71 3.54
C ASP A 43 2.29 -8.32 2.34
N VAL A 44 1.70 -8.21 1.14
CA VAL A 44 2.42 -7.81 -0.08
C VAL A 44 2.62 -6.30 -0.16
N CYS A 45 1.68 -5.51 0.35
CA CYS A 45 1.69 -4.05 0.22
C CYS A 45 1.36 -3.36 1.56
N PRO A 46 2.34 -3.25 2.49
CA PRO A 46 2.14 -2.56 3.77
C PRO A 46 1.72 -1.08 3.64
N SER A 47 1.97 -0.43 2.49
CA SER A 47 1.47 0.93 2.25
C SER A 47 -0.04 1.01 2.07
N ALA A 48 -0.73 -0.11 1.81
CA ALA A 48 -2.19 -0.19 1.71
C ALA A 48 -2.90 0.33 2.97
N VAL A 49 -2.28 0.20 4.16
CA VAL A 49 -2.74 0.80 5.43
C VAL A 49 -3.03 2.30 5.27
N SER A 50 -2.19 3.01 4.50
CA SER A 50 -2.31 4.45 4.23
C SER A 50 -3.13 4.80 2.98
N ALA A 51 -3.59 3.81 2.21
CA ALA A 51 -4.35 4.02 1.00
C ALA A 51 -5.83 4.34 1.30
N SER A 52 -6.47 5.09 0.41
CA SER A 52 -7.90 5.40 0.56
C SER A 52 -8.73 4.12 0.61
N GLU A 53 -9.74 4.11 1.48
CA GLU A 53 -10.68 3.00 1.63
C GLU A 53 -11.32 2.61 0.28
N SER A 54 -11.69 3.62 -0.52
CA SER A 54 -12.17 3.44 -1.89
C SER A 54 -11.19 2.70 -2.81
N SER A 55 -9.89 2.90 -2.64
CA SER A 55 -8.85 2.21 -3.41
C SER A 55 -8.64 0.79 -2.91
N ARG A 56 -8.55 0.58 -1.59
CA ARG A 56 -8.47 -0.74 -0.95
C ARG A 56 -9.64 -1.63 -1.37
N ARG A 57 -10.88 -1.16 -1.19
CA ARG A 57 -12.13 -1.84 -1.58
C ARG A 57 -12.14 -2.23 -3.05
N ARG A 58 -11.81 -1.28 -3.95
CA ARG A 58 -11.79 -1.53 -5.40
C ARG A 58 -10.74 -2.58 -5.79
N VAL A 59 -9.55 -2.53 -5.19
CA VAL A 59 -8.48 -3.51 -5.47
C VAL A 59 -8.86 -4.89 -4.93
N LEU A 60 -9.37 -4.98 -3.70
CA LEU A 60 -9.81 -6.26 -3.12
C LEU A 60 -10.88 -6.94 -3.97
N CYS A 61 -11.95 -6.22 -4.34
CA CYS A 61 -12.99 -6.78 -5.21
C CYS A 61 -12.44 -7.28 -6.55
N ALA A 62 -11.47 -6.55 -7.12
CA ALA A 62 -10.84 -6.93 -8.39
C ALA A 62 -9.85 -8.09 -8.26
N VAL A 63 -9.27 -8.33 -7.08
CA VAL A 63 -8.40 -9.47 -6.76
C VAL A 63 -9.24 -10.72 -6.52
N VAL A 64 -10.26 -10.65 -5.67
CA VAL A 64 -11.19 -11.76 -5.39
C VAL A 64 -11.91 -12.20 -6.66
N LYS A 65 -12.37 -11.26 -7.50
CA LYS A 65 -12.95 -11.60 -8.81
C LYS A 65 -11.99 -12.44 -9.66
N ARG A 66 -10.73 -12.01 -9.81
CA ARG A 66 -9.74 -12.77 -10.60
C ARG A 66 -9.43 -14.14 -10.01
N ARG A 67 -9.35 -14.23 -8.68
CA ARG A 67 -9.14 -15.49 -7.95
C ARG A 67 -10.26 -16.49 -8.24
N MET A 68 -11.51 -16.03 -8.30
CA MET A 68 -12.69 -16.86 -8.60
C MET A 68 -12.84 -17.17 -10.10
N ASP A 69 -12.49 -16.22 -10.99
CA ASP A 69 -12.51 -16.41 -12.44
C ASP A 69 -11.46 -17.47 -12.88
N SER A 70 -10.27 -17.50 -12.24
CA SER A 70 -9.20 -18.45 -12.59
C SER A 70 -9.48 -19.91 -12.17
N GLU A 71 -10.33 -20.15 -11.19
CA GLU A 71 -10.78 -21.51 -10.82
C GLU A 71 -11.85 -22.02 -11.79
N GLN A 72 -12.69 -21.13 -12.32
CA GLN A 72 -13.85 -21.51 -13.13
C GLN A 72 -13.54 -21.75 -14.61
N SER A 73 -12.35 -21.38 -15.10
CA SER A 73 -11.96 -21.73 -16.45
C SER A 73 -10.44 -21.73 -16.70
N ASP A 74 -9.98 -22.77 -17.40
CA ASP A 74 -8.63 -22.88 -17.99
C ASP A 74 -8.30 -21.77 -19.03
N LEU A 75 -9.24 -20.87 -19.29
CA LEU A 75 -9.17 -19.80 -20.29
C LEU A 75 -9.12 -18.40 -19.68
N ALA A 76 -9.74 -18.14 -18.51
CA ALA A 76 -9.77 -16.84 -17.84
C ALA A 76 -8.45 -16.53 -17.10
N GLY A 77 -7.37 -16.59 -17.86
CA GLY A 77 -6.02 -16.33 -17.37
C GLY A 77 -4.96 -16.27 -18.45
N LEU A 78 -5.27 -16.45 -19.74
CA LEU A 78 -4.25 -16.50 -20.80
C LEU A 78 -3.37 -15.23 -20.86
N ALA A 79 -2.08 -15.37 -20.51
CA ALA A 79 -1.05 -14.36 -20.73
C ALA A 79 -0.66 -14.26 -22.22
N SER A 80 -0.72 -15.39 -22.92
CA SER A 80 -0.43 -15.52 -24.34
C SER A 80 -1.20 -16.69 -24.92
N SER A 81 -1.92 -16.46 -26.01
CA SER A 81 -2.59 -17.47 -26.83
C SER A 81 -2.04 -17.41 -28.25
N SER A 82 -1.10 -18.29 -28.59
CA SER A 82 -0.63 -18.44 -29.97
C SER A 82 -1.43 -19.56 -30.64
N LEU A 83 -2.35 -19.16 -31.51
CA LEU A 83 -3.17 -20.08 -32.31
C LEU A 83 -2.61 -20.15 -33.72
N THR A 84 -2.35 -21.37 -34.17
CA THR A 84 -1.52 -21.66 -35.32
C THR A 84 -2.30 -22.76 -36.08
N THR A 85 -2.76 -22.51 -37.31
CA THR A 85 -3.65 -23.42 -38.10
C THR A 85 -2.98 -24.13 -39.28
N GLY A 86 -2.91 -25.46 -39.19
CA GLY A 86 -2.28 -26.37 -40.17
C GLY A 86 -1.58 -27.52 -39.43
N PRO A 87 -0.43 -28.05 -39.91
CA PRO A 87 0.52 -28.80 -39.08
C PRO A 87 1.23 -27.86 -38.07
N PHE A 88 0.45 -27.22 -37.21
CA PHE A 88 0.75 -25.99 -36.48
C PHE A 88 0.39 -26.18 -34.99
N GLY A 89 1.19 -25.62 -34.06
CA GLY A 89 1.00 -25.80 -32.62
C GLY A 89 0.20 -24.68 -31.94
N GLU A 90 -0.81 -25.03 -31.15
CA GLU A 90 -1.44 -24.09 -30.23
C GLU A 90 -0.64 -24.04 -28.91
N SER A 91 -0.14 -22.85 -28.55
CA SER A 91 0.48 -22.62 -27.23
C SER A 91 -0.36 -21.65 -26.42
N ARG A 92 -0.80 -22.14 -25.25
CA ARG A 92 -1.63 -21.43 -24.28
C ARG A 92 -0.83 -21.30 -23.00
N THR A 93 -0.40 -20.09 -22.66
CA THR A 93 0.28 -19.81 -21.39
C THR A 93 -0.72 -19.20 -20.40
N PRO A 94 -1.19 -19.94 -19.39
CA PRO A 94 -1.94 -19.34 -18.28
C PRO A 94 -1.03 -18.37 -17.51
N ALA A 95 -1.56 -17.19 -17.17
CA ALA A 95 -0.87 -16.16 -16.37
C ALA A 95 -0.88 -16.49 -14.88
N ASN A 96 -1.76 -17.39 -14.44
CA ASN A 96 -1.94 -17.77 -13.03
C ASN A 96 -2.32 -19.27 -12.92
N PRO A 97 -1.43 -20.21 -13.28
CA PRO A 97 -1.74 -21.64 -13.26
C PRO A 97 -1.99 -22.20 -11.85
N ASP A 98 -1.35 -21.63 -10.83
CA ASP A 98 -1.51 -22.05 -9.43
C ASP A 98 -2.78 -21.49 -8.76
N GLY A 99 -3.53 -20.63 -9.45
CA GLY A 99 -4.75 -20.00 -8.92
C GLY A 99 -4.50 -18.91 -7.87
N ASP A 100 -3.27 -18.61 -7.47
CA ASP A 100 -2.94 -17.69 -6.37
C ASP A 100 -3.46 -16.25 -6.54
N PHE A 101 -3.53 -15.52 -5.42
CA PHE A 101 -3.79 -14.07 -5.46
C PHE A 101 -2.62 -13.31 -6.08
N PHE A 102 -2.90 -12.37 -6.99
CA PHE A 102 -1.88 -11.49 -7.55
C PHE A 102 -2.37 -10.04 -7.74
N LEU A 103 -1.46 -9.09 -7.52
CA LEU A 103 -1.70 -7.65 -7.69
C LEU A 103 -1.05 -7.14 -9.00
N LYS A 104 -1.84 -6.45 -9.82
CA LYS A 104 -1.34 -5.77 -11.03
C LYS A 104 -0.49 -4.56 -10.65
N LYS A 105 0.48 -4.20 -11.49
CA LYS A 105 1.37 -3.04 -11.28
C LYS A 105 0.62 -1.71 -11.07
N SER A 106 -0.54 -1.54 -11.70
CA SER A 106 -1.45 -0.39 -11.52
C SER A 106 -2.15 -0.40 -10.16
N GLU A 107 -2.51 -1.57 -9.65
CA GLU A 107 -3.19 -1.75 -8.36
C GLU A 107 -2.21 -1.47 -7.21
N ARG A 108 -1.00 -2.05 -7.26
CA ARG A 108 0.12 -1.75 -6.36
C ARG A 108 0.38 -0.25 -6.27
N ARG A 109 0.43 0.43 -7.42
CA ARG A 109 0.56 1.90 -7.50
C ARG A 109 -0.61 2.67 -6.87
N SER A 110 -1.84 2.16 -6.97
CA SER A 110 -3.00 2.77 -6.30
C SER A 110 -3.05 2.53 -4.78
N LEU A 111 -2.37 1.49 -4.29
CA LEU A 111 -2.14 1.22 -2.86
C LEU A 111 -0.91 1.98 -2.30
N GLY A 112 -0.35 2.93 -3.07
CA GLY A 112 0.78 3.76 -2.67
C GLY A 112 2.16 3.15 -2.91
N GLU A 113 2.24 1.93 -3.45
CA GLU A 113 3.49 1.21 -3.67
C GLU A 113 4.17 1.63 -4.98
N GLY A 114 5.51 1.72 -5.00
CA GLY A 114 6.24 2.11 -6.22
C GLY A 114 5.98 3.54 -6.70
N GLN A 115 5.49 4.41 -5.82
CA GLN A 115 5.52 5.86 -5.98
C GLN A 115 6.84 6.39 -5.39
N GLN A 116 7.59 7.19 -6.16
CA GLN A 116 8.75 7.90 -5.60
C GLN A 116 8.25 8.96 -4.61
N LYS A 117 8.65 8.83 -3.35
CA LYS A 117 8.46 9.86 -2.33
C LYS A 117 9.79 10.59 -2.14
N ALA A 118 9.79 11.91 -2.27
CA ALA A 118 10.91 12.72 -1.83
C ALA A 118 10.99 12.61 -0.30
N PHE A 119 12.14 12.18 0.22
CA PHE A 119 12.44 12.19 1.64
C PHE A 119 13.74 12.94 1.87
N GLY A 120 13.76 13.82 2.88
CA GLY A 120 14.98 14.43 3.37
C GLY A 120 15.40 13.72 4.65
N VAL A 121 16.64 13.23 4.69
CA VAL A 121 17.29 12.84 5.95
C VAL A 121 18.02 14.07 6.47
N GLN A 122 17.69 14.53 7.66
CA GLN A 122 18.54 15.50 8.37
C GLN A 122 19.85 14.81 8.73
N ILE A 123 20.90 15.12 7.98
CA ILE A 123 22.21 14.44 8.08
C ILE A 123 23.14 15.09 9.11
N ALA A 124 22.82 16.33 9.49
CA ALA A 124 23.31 16.97 10.68
C ALA A 124 22.18 16.99 11.71
N ASP A 125 22.53 16.84 12.99
CA ASP A 125 21.69 17.39 14.04
C ASP A 125 21.56 18.89 13.77
N THR A 126 20.36 19.35 13.41
CA THR A 126 20.08 20.79 13.25
C THR A 126 20.14 21.53 14.59
N GLY A 127 20.48 20.82 15.67
CA GLY A 127 21.16 21.37 16.82
C GLY A 127 20.29 22.45 17.41
N GLY A 128 19.14 22.05 17.95
CA GLY A 128 18.34 22.91 18.80
C GLY A 128 19.32 23.62 19.73
N LEU A 129 19.38 24.95 19.62
CA LEU A 129 20.35 25.79 20.32
C LEU A 129 19.94 25.91 21.80
N ASP A 130 19.79 24.75 22.43
CA ASP A 130 19.61 24.57 23.86
C ASP A 130 20.79 25.25 24.53
N HIS A 131 20.51 26.42 25.09
CA HIS A 131 21.45 27.21 25.85
C HIS A 131 21.96 26.35 27.02
N ARG A 132 23.10 25.69 26.82
CA ARG A 132 23.64 24.72 27.77
C ARG A 132 23.90 25.43 29.11
N PRO A 133 23.52 24.83 30.26
CA PRO A 133 23.63 25.50 31.56
C PRO A 133 25.04 26.00 31.94
N TRP A 134 26.09 25.44 31.35
CA TRP A 134 27.47 25.90 31.60
C TRP A 134 27.80 27.25 30.92
N CYS A 135 27.09 27.64 29.86
CA CYS A 135 27.35 28.88 29.12
C CYS A 135 27.16 30.14 29.99
N SER A 136 26.17 30.12 30.89
CA SER A 136 25.96 31.22 31.85
C SER A 136 27.05 31.28 32.92
N VAL A 137 27.58 30.13 33.34
CA VAL A 137 28.66 29.99 34.33
C VAL A 137 30.00 30.48 33.78
N THR A 138 30.34 30.13 32.55
CA THR A 138 31.64 30.48 31.96
C THR A 138 31.69 31.90 31.38
N PHE A 139 30.58 32.42 30.83
CA PHE A 139 30.56 33.72 30.15
C PHE A 139 29.76 34.81 30.88
N GLY A 140 29.26 34.55 32.10
CA GLY A 140 28.62 35.57 32.94
C GLY A 140 27.45 36.29 32.26
N ALA A 141 26.60 35.52 31.58
CA ALA A 141 25.50 36.00 30.71
C ALA A 141 25.91 36.80 29.44
N ARG A 142 27.21 36.97 29.14
CA ARG A 142 27.73 37.64 27.93
C ARG A 142 28.16 36.66 26.84
N CYS A 143 27.48 35.52 26.71
CA CYS A 143 27.71 34.62 25.58
C CYS A 143 27.28 35.31 24.28
N SER A 144 28.01 35.10 23.17
CA SER A 144 27.72 35.72 21.86
C SER A 144 26.35 35.35 21.28
N CYS A 145 25.70 34.32 21.83
CA CYS A 145 24.31 34.00 21.48
C CYS A 145 23.26 34.91 22.13
N GLY A 146 23.59 35.74 23.13
CA GLY A 146 22.67 36.73 23.70
C GLY A 146 21.44 36.21 24.47
N ALA A 147 21.23 34.89 24.59
CA ALA A 147 19.99 34.30 25.11
C ALA A 147 19.57 34.73 26.54
N ASN A 148 20.52 35.11 27.40
CA ASN A 148 20.22 35.64 28.74
C ASN A 148 19.79 37.12 28.74
N LEU A 149 19.93 37.85 27.63
CA LEU A 149 19.43 39.22 27.47
C LEU A 149 17.98 39.25 26.97
N THR A 150 17.57 38.23 26.21
CA THR A 150 16.24 38.13 25.60
C THR A 150 15.27 37.25 26.35
N LEU A 151 15.76 36.27 27.14
CA LEU A 151 14.96 35.19 27.77
C LEU A 151 14.20 34.27 26.78
N GLU A 152 14.28 34.53 25.48
CA GLU A 152 13.48 33.86 24.42
C GLU A 152 14.35 33.16 23.34
N GLY A 153 15.67 33.16 23.49
CA GLY A 153 16.58 32.46 22.57
C GLY A 153 17.61 33.38 21.90
N PRO A 154 18.43 32.84 20.97
CA PRO A 154 19.65 33.49 20.56
C PRO A 154 19.45 34.70 19.63
N LEU A 155 20.08 35.82 19.99
CA LEU A 155 20.22 37.00 19.12
C LEU A 155 21.36 36.74 18.12
N TRP A 156 21.00 36.54 16.86
CA TRP A 156 21.94 36.66 15.74
C TRP A 156 21.86 38.08 15.15
N GLU A 157 23.00 38.61 14.73
CA GLU A 157 23.03 39.76 13.81
C GLU A 157 22.71 39.26 12.40
N ALA A 158 22.01 40.10 11.61
CA ALA A 158 21.45 39.75 10.30
C ALA A 158 22.49 39.64 9.16
#